data_AF-A0A852BXL5-F1
#
_entry.id   AF-A0A852BXL5-F1
#
_cell.length_a   1.000
_cell.length_b   1.000
_cell.length_c   1.000
_cell.angle_alpha   90.00
_cell.angle_beta   90.00
_cell.angle_gamma   90.00
#
_symmetry.space_group_name_H-M   'P 1'
#
loop_
_entity.id
_entity.type
_entity.pdbx_description
1 polymer ?
#
loop_
_entity_poly.entity_id
_entity_poly.type
_entity_poly.pdbx_seq_one_letter_code
_entity_poly.pdbx_strand_id
1 'polypeptide(L)'
;DFVFYASRLRINKRILALCMGNHELYMRRRKPDTIEVQQMKAQAREEKHQKQMERLVGALLENEKKKRELAEKEKEKIEREKEELMERLKQIEEQTKKAQQELEEQTRRAMELEQERKRAQEEAEKLAKERREAEEAKEALLKASHDQQKTQEQLAAEMAELTARIMQLELARQKKESEAQEWQQKAQMVQEDLEKTKEELKTAMSTPHVTEPMHSENEHDDEQDENAAEASAELRSEATIKDRSEEQRTTEAEKNERVQKHLKALSSELANARDETKKTANDMIHAENMRLGRDKYKTLRQIRQGNTKQRIDEFESM
;
A
#
# COMPACT_ATOMS: atom_id res chain seq x y z
N ASP A 1 -13.84 88.76 18.14
CA ASP A 1 -14.03 87.30 18.24
C ASP A 1 -13.61 86.63 16.95
N PHE A 2 -13.68 85.30 16.87
CA PHE A 2 -13.56 84.57 15.60
C PHE A 2 -14.96 84.43 15.00
N VAL A 3 -15.18 84.99 13.81
CA VAL A 3 -16.51 85.02 13.17
C VAL A 3 -16.40 84.41 11.78
N PHE A 4 -17.36 83.56 11.41
CA PHE A 4 -17.46 83.05 10.05
C PHE A 4 -18.91 82.81 9.68
N TYR A 5 -19.20 82.84 8.38
CA TYR A 5 -20.56 82.70 7.85
C TYR A 5 -20.69 81.38 7.10
N ALA A 6 -21.72 80.58 7.41
CA ALA A 6 -22.11 79.42 6.61
C ALA A 6 -23.46 79.67 5.93
N SER A 7 -23.57 79.25 4.66
CA SER A 7 -24.70 79.56 3.78
C SER A 7 -26.05 78.96 4.17
N ARG A 8 -26.13 78.08 5.18
CA ARG A 8 -27.38 77.42 5.60
C ARG A 8 -27.42 77.15 7.11
N LEU A 9 -28.53 77.51 7.77
CA LEU A 9 -28.74 77.30 9.21
C LEU A 9 -28.61 75.82 9.66
N ARG A 10 -28.97 74.85 8.80
CA ARG A 10 -28.77 73.40 9.08
C ARG A 10 -27.28 73.05 9.23
N ILE A 11 -26.39 73.74 8.50
CA ILE A 11 -24.94 73.56 8.62
C ILE A 11 -24.47 74.12 9.97
N ASN A 12 -24.90 75.34 10.35
CA ASN A 12 -24.57 75.93 11.66
C ASN A 12 -25.02 75.05 12.84
N LYS A 13 -26.22 74.47 12.79
CA LYS A 13 -26.68 73.52 13.84
C LYS A 13 -25.78 72.28 13.94
N ARG A 14 -25.28 71.74 12.82
CA ARG A 14 -24.34 70.59 12.81
C ARG A 14 -22.93 70.98 13.25
N ILE A 15 -22.42 72.14 12.82
CA ILE A 15 -21.12 72.67 13.27
C ILE A 15 -21.16 72.87 14.78
N LEU A 16 -22.23 73.49 15.31
CA LEU A 16 -22.40 73.65 16.76
C LEU A 16 -22.34 72.29 17.46
N ALA A 17 -23.14 71.30 17.06
CA ALA A 17 -23.12 69.98 17.69
C ALA A 17 -21.73 69.32 17.69
N LEU A 18 -20.97 69.40 16.59
CA LEU A 18 -19.63 68.81 16.50
C LEU A 18 -18.56 69.60 17.29
N CYS A 19 -18.57 70.93 17.19
CA CYS A 19 -17.66 71.81 17.96
C CYS A 19 -17.90 71.64 19.46
N MET A 20 -19.17 71.52 19.85
CA MET A 20 -19.59 71.27 21.22
C MET A 20 -19.13 69.86 21.60
N GLY A 21 -19.65 68.77 21.02
CA GLY A 21 -19.32 67.38 21.35
C GLY A 21 -17.83 67.04 21.42
N ASN A 22 -17.04 67.53 20.45
CA ASN A 22 -15.59 67.37 20.49
C ASN A 22 -14.94 68.14 21.63
N HIS A 23 -15.49 69.29 22.04
CA HIS A 23 -14.97 70.06 23.16
C HIS A 23 -15.27 69.40 24.53
N GLU A 24 -16.43 68.77 24.81
CA GLU A 24 -16.59 67.99 26.06
C GLU A 24 -15.62 66.81 26.10
N LEU A 25 -15.45 66.08 25.00
CA LEU A 25 -14.53 64.94 24.99
C LEU A 25 -13.08 65.39 25.07
N TYR A 26 -12.69 66.46 24.36
CA TYR A 26 -11.37 67.10 24.45
C TYR A 26 -11.07 67.55 25.87
N MET A 27 -12.07 68.13 26.54
CA MET A 27 -11.96 68.60 27.91
C MET A 27 -11.95 67.41 28.90
N ARG A 28 -12.95 66.52 28.91
CA ARG A 28 -13.02 65.31 29.77
C ARG A 28 -11.70 64.53 29.81
N ARG A 29 -11.02 64.36 28.67
CA ARG A 29 -9.70 63.69 28.56
C ARG A 29 -8.53 64.37 29.31
N ARG A 30 -8.74 65.54 29.90
CA ARG A 30 -7.75 66.35 30.64
C ARG A 30 -8.00 66.36 32.15
N LYS A 31 -9.24 66.12 32.59
CA LYS A 31 -9.51 65.71 33.98
C LYS A 31 -8.87 64.32 34.20
N PRO A 32 -8.44 63.97 35.43
CA PRO A 32 -8.11 62.60 35.77
C PRO A 32 -9.29 61.67 35.44
N ASP A 33 -9.01 60.40 35.16
CA ASP A 33 -10.05 59.38 34.97
C ASP A 33 -10.99 59.34 36.19
N THR A 34 -12.31 59.24 35.96
CA THR A 34 -13.26 58.96 37.05
C THR A 34 -12.99 57.57 37.64
N ILE A 35 -13.45 57.33 38.88
CA ILE A 35 -13.26 56.05 39.57
C ILE A 35 -13.77 54.88 38.72
N GLU A 36 -14.94 55.06 38.07
CA GLU A 36 -15.53 54.12 37.13
C GLU A 36 -14.58 53.82 35.95
N VAL A 37 -14.02 54.86 35.31
CA VAL A 37 -13.08 54.68 34.18
C VAL A 37 -11.77 54.02 34.64
N GLN A 38 -11.32 54.26 35.87
CA GLN A 38 -10.16 53.56 36.45
C GLN A 38 -10.47 52.07 36.71
N GLN A 39 -11.67 51.76 37.22
CA GLN A 39 -12.15 50.38 37.43
C GLN A 39 -12.30 49.65 36.09
N MET A 40 -12.93 50.26 35.08
CA MET A 40 -13.03 49.70 33.72
C MET A 40 -11.64 49.46 33.11
N LYS A 41 -10.67 50.36 33.32
CA LYS A 41 -9.27 50.16 32.90
C LYS A 41 -8.52 49.10 33.71
N ALA A 42 -8.96 48.75 34.93
CA ALA A 42 -8.43 47.62 35.69
C ALA A 42 -9.02 46.30 35.13
N GLN A 43 -10.34 46.18 35.11
CA GLN A 43 -11.07 45.02 34.58
C GLN A 43 -10.66 44.69 33.14
N ALA A 44 -10.57 45.68 32.24
CA ALA A 44 -10.18 45.45 30.85
C ALA A 44 -8.70 45.01 30.68
N ARG A 45 -7.83 45.25 31.68
CA ARG A 45 -6.47 44.68 31.70
C ARG A 45 -6.48 43.25 32.23
N GLU A 46 -7.26 43.00 33.27
CA GLU A 46 -7.46 41.67 33.87
C GLU A 46 -8.11 40.70 32.89
N GLU A 47 -9.26 41.05 32.31
CA GLU A 47 -9.91 40.27 31.25
C GLU A 47 -9.00 40.02 30.05
N LYS A 48 -8.18 41.02 29.64
CA LYS A 48 -7.23 40.83 28.54
C LYS A 48 -6.13 39.84 28.91
N HIS A 49 -5.66 39.86 30.15
CA HIS A 49 -4.66 38.90 30.64
C HIS A 49 -5.26 37.50 30.78
N GLN A 50 -6.48 37.38 31.32
CA GLN A 50 -7.24 36.13 31.39
C GLN A 50 -7.47 35.55 30.00
N LYS A 51 -8.02 36.32 29.05
CA LYS A 51 -8.25 35.88 27.66
C LYS A 51 -6.94 35.55 26.93
N GLN A 52 -5.80 36.11 27.34
CA GLN A 52 -4.48 35.71 26.84
C GLN A 52 -4.03 34.38 27.46
N MET A 53 -4.24 34.16 28.76
CA MET A 53 -3.94 32.89 29.44
C MET A 53 -4.81 31.75 28.92
N GLU A 54 -6.11 31.97 28.76
CA GLU A 54 -7.08 31.02 28.17
C GLU A 54 -6.67 30.62 26.74
N ARG A 55 -6.18 31.56 25.92
CA ARG A 55 -5.63 31.25 24.59
C ARG A 55 -4.35 30.42 24.64
N LEU A 56 -3.45 30.69 25.60
CA LEU A 56 -2.24 29.89 25.78
C LEU A 56 -2.56 28.48 26.28
N VAL A 57 -3.45 28.34 27.26
CA VAL A 57 -3.94 27.04 27.76
C VAL A 57 -4.68 26.28 26.67
N GLY A 58 -5.54 26.95 25.89
CA GLY A 58 -6.24 26.36 24.74
C GLY A 58 -5.27 25.82 23.68
N ALA A 59 -4.24 26.59 23.31
CA ALA A 59 -3.22 26.15 22.37
C ALA A 59 -2.37 24.96 22.89
N LEU A 60 -2.09 24.92 24.20
CA LEU A 60 -1.42 23.78 24.84
C LEU A 60 -2.31 22.52 24.81
N LEU A 61 -3.58 22.65 25.16
CA LEU A 61 -4.56 21.55 25.11
C LEU A 61 -4.80 21.04 23.68
N GLU A 62 -4.79 21.93 22.69
CA GLU A 62 -4.89 21.55 21.27
C GLU A 62 -3.64 20.78 20.80
N ASN A 63 -2.44 21.21 21.22
CA ASN A 63 -1.19 20.50 20.97
C ASN A 63 -1.17 19.11 21.63
N GLU A 64 -1.68 18.99 22.86
CA GLU A 64 -1.82 17.74 23.60
C GLU A 64 -2.84 16.79 22.96
N LYS A 65 -3.99 17.31 22.50
CA LYS A 65 -4.99 16.55 21.74
C LYS A 65 -4.41 15.99 20.44
N LYS A 66 -3.74 16.83 19.64
CA LYS A 66 -3.08 16.41 18.38
C LYS A 66 -2.01 15.33 18.63
N LYS A 67 -1.27 15.40 19.74
CA LYS A 67 -0.33 14.34 20.15
C LYS A 67 -1.03 13.03 20.52
N ARG A 68 -2.16 13.07 21.25
CA ARG A 68 -2.95 11.86 21.54
C ARG A 68 -3.51 11.23 20.26
N GLU A 69 -4.10 12.03 19.39
CA GLU A 69 -4.70 11.59 18.12
C GLU A 69 -3.66 10.91 17.21
N LEU A 70 -2.44 11.45 17.14
CA LEU A 70 -1.33 10.83 16.39
C LEU A 70 -0.90 9.49 17.01
N ALA A 71 -0.76 9.41 18.34
CA ALA A 71 -0.41 8.17 19.03
C ALA A 71 -1.51 7.09 18.93
N GLU A 72 -2.78 7.49 18.89
CA GLU A 72 -3.92 6.61 18.69
C GLU A 72 -3.94 6.03 17.26
N LYS A 73 -3.71 6.88 16.24
CA LYS A 73 -3.53 6.44 14.84
C LYS A 73 -2.31 5.55 14.64
N GLU A 74 -1.21 5.82 15.34
CA GLU A 74 -0.02 4.96 15.32
C GLU A 74 -0.29 3.60 15.96
N LYS A 75 -0.95 3.56 17.13
CA LYS A 75 -1.41 2.31 17.76
C LYS A 75 -2.32 1.52 16.81
N GLU A 76 -3.32 2.16 16.22
CA GLU A 76 -4.28 1.52 15.32
C GLU A 76 -3.61 0.96 14.05
N LYS A 77 -2.56 1.63 13.54
CA LYS A 77 -1.72 1.10 12.45
C LYS A 77 -0.92 -0.13 12.87
N ILE A 78 -0.28 -0.09 14.05
CA ILE A 78 0.44 -1.24 14.61
C ILE A 78 -0.50 -2.42 14.89
N GLU A 79 -1.75 -2.15 15.29
CA GLU A 79 -2.77 -3.17 15.57
C GLU A 79 -3.20 -3.88 14.27
N ARG A 80 -3.46 -3.14 13.18
CA ARG A 80 -3.69 -3.73 11.84
C ARG A 80 -2.49 -4.53 11.33
N GLU A 81 -1.27 -3.98 11.42
CA GLU A 81 -0.05 -4.68 10.98
C GLU A 81 0.18 -5.98 11.76
N LYS A 82 -0.13 -5.98 13.05
CA LYS A 82 -0.13 -7.18 13.90
C LYS A 82 -1.19 -8.19 13.45
N GLU A 83 -2.41 -7.76 13.12
CA GLU A 83 -3.46 -8.65 12.60
C GLU A 83 -3.07 -9.29 11.26
N GLU A 84 -2.53 -8.52 10.32
CA GLU A 84 -1.98 -9.05 9.07
C GLU A 84 -0.87 -10.08 9.31
N LEU A 85 0.05 -9.80 10.24
CA LEU A 85 1.14 -10.72 10.58
C LEU A 85 0.63 -12.00 11.25
N MET A 86 -0.39 -11.91 12.13
CA MET A 86 -1.02 -13.09 12.74
C MET A 86 -1.72 -13.96 11.70
N GLU A 87 -2.44 -13.37 10.74
CA GLU A 87 -3.12 -14.13 9.70
C GLU A 87 -2.12 -14.77 8.71
N ARG A 88 -1.03 -14.09 8.37
CA ARG A 88 0.09 -14.68 7.59
C ARG A 88 0.76 -15.83 8.35
N LEU A 89 1.01 -15.71 9.65
CA LEU A 89 1.57 -16.79 10.48
C LEU A 89 0.64 -18.01 10.50
N LYS A 90 -0.66 -17.79 10.68
CA LYS A 90 -1.70 -18.84 10.64
C LYS A 90 -1.79 -19.55 9.28
N GLN A 91 -1.64 -18.82 8.17
CA GLN A 91 -1.54 -19.42 6.83
C GLN A 91 -0.28 -20.26 6.66
N ILE A 92 0.87 -19.80 7.15
CA ILE A 92 2.14 -20.54 7.13
C ILE A 92 2.05 -21.80 8.02
N GLU A 93 1.42 -21.72 9.19
CA GLU A 93 1.20 -22.86 10.09
C GLU A 93 0.30 -23.91 9.42
N GLU A 94 -0.80 -23.50 8.78
CA GLU A 94 -1.70 -24.42 8.07
C GLU A 94 -1.02 -25.06 6.84
N GLN A 95 -0.22 -24.30 6.08
CA GLN A 95 0.60 -24.84 4.98
C GLN A 95 1.64 -25.84 5.48
N THR A 96 2.36 -25.51 6.56
CA THR A 96 3.36 -26.38 7.18
C THR A 96 2.72 -27.67 7.67
N LYS A 97 1.55 -27.58 8.31
CA LYS A 97 0.79 -28.75 8.79
C LYS A 97 0.32 -29.64 7.65
N LYS A 98 -0.17 -29.07 6.54
CA LYS A 98 -0.54 -29.84 5.33
C LYS A 98 0.66 -30.53 4.71
N ALA A 99 1.77 -29.81 4.51
CA ALA A 99 3.01 -30.37 3.98
C ALA A 99 3.58 -31.48 4.86
N GLN A 100 3.46 -31.37 6.18
CA GLN A 100 3.89 -32.42 7.11
C GLN A 100 2.96 -33.64 7.08
N GLN A 101 1.64 -33.46 7.00
CA GLN A 101 0.69 -34.57 6.81
C GLN A 101 0.92 -35.30 5.48
N GLU A 102 1.19 -34.56 4.40
CA GLU A 102 1.51 -35.14 3.09
C GLU A 102 2.87 -35.87 3.11
N LEU A 103 3.88 -35.33 3.80
CA LEU A 103 5.16 -36.01 4.02
C LEU A 103 5.00 -37.29 4.84
N GLU A 104 4.18 -37.28 5.90
CA GLU A 104 3.85 -38.49 6.68
C GLU A 104 3.14 -39.53 5.81
N GLU A 105 2.20 -39.13 4.94
CA GLU A 105 1.53 -40.07 4.05
C GLU A 105 2.45 -40.64 2.97
N GLN A 106 3.30 -39.81 2.34
CA GLN A 106 4.32 -40.28 1.40
C GLN A 106 5.31 -41.23 2.07
N THR A 107 5.70 -40.95 3.32
CA THR A 107 6.58 -41.83 4.12
C THR A 107 5.90 -43.16 4.43
N ARG A 108 4.59 -43.17 4.74
CA ARG A 108 3.82 -44.40 4.95
C ARG A 108 3.71 -45.22 3.65
N ARG A 109 3.35 -44.58 2.52
CA ARG A 109 3.29 -45.21 1.19
C ARG A 109 4.65 -45.78 0.77
N ALA A 110 5.75 -45.10 1.09
CA ALA A 110 7.10 -45.61 0.83
C ALA A 110 7.41 -46.88 1.64
N MET A 111 7.03 -46.93 2.93
CA MET A 111 7.15 -48.16 3.75
C MET A 111 6.25 -49.29 3.27
N GLU A 112 5.02 -48.99 2.83
CA GLU A 112 4.08 -49.96 2.24
C GLU A 112 4.70 -50.58 0.97
N LEU A 113 5.21 -49.75 0.05
CA LEU A 113 5.90 -50.19 -1.16
C LEU A 113 7.20 -50.96 -0.89
N GLU A 114 7.98 -50.57 0.14
CA GLU A 114 9.20 -51.31 0.51
C GLU A 114 8.87 -52.69 1.10
N GLN A 115 7.77 -52.82 1.86
CA GLN A 115 7.28 -54.11 2.33
C GLN A 115 6.80 -54.99 1.17
N GLU A 116 6.06 -54.45 0.19
CA GLU A 116 5.68 -55.20 -1.01
C GLU A 116 6.91 -55.61 -1.84
N ARG A 117 7.87 -54.71 -2.06
CA ARG A 117 9.14 -55.00 -2.72
C ARG A 117 9.90 -56.13 -2.02
N LYS A 118 9.89 -56.15 -0.68
CA LYS A 118 10.54 -57.19 0.14
C LYS A 118 9.82 -58.53 0.02
N ARG A 119 8.48 -58.56 0.08
CA ARG A 119 7.68 -59.80 -0.14
C ARG A 119 7.90 -60.35 -1.56
N ALA A 120 7.85 -59.51 -2.57
CA ALA A 120 8.10 -59.89 -3.95
C ALA A 120 9.54 -60.41 -4.17
N GLN A 121 10.53 -59.84 -3.47
CA GLN A 121 11.90 -60.36 -3.46
C GLN A 121 12.00 -61.73 -2.76
N GLU A 122 11.38 -61.90 -1.60
CA GLU A 122 11.34 -63.20 -0.88
C GLU A 122 10.63 -64.29 -1.69
N GLU A 123 9.54 -63.95 -2.39
CA GLU A 123 8.84 -64.85 -3.31
C GLU A 123 9.69 -65.18 -4.54
N ALA A 124 10.37 -64.19 -5.15
CA ALA A 124 11.27 -64.41 -6.26
C ALA A 124 12.49 -65.27 -5.88
N GLU A 125 13.06 -65.09 -4.68
CA GLU A 125 14.14 -65.92 -4.14
C GLU A 125 13.66 -67.36 -3.88
N LYS A 126 12.44 -67.54 -3.37
CA LYS A 126 11.81 -68.86 -3.21
C LYS A 126 11.57 -69.55 -4.56
N LEU A 127 11.02 -68.85 -5.55
CA LEU A 127 10.82 -69.37 -6.90
C LEU A 127 12.15 -69.68 -7.61
N ALA A 128 13.20 -68.88 -7.38
CA ALA A 128 14.54 -69.16 -7.89
C ALA A 128 15.15 -70.42 -7.25
N LYS A 129 14.90 -70.66 -5.95
CA LYS A 129 15.30 -71.89 -5.25
C LYS A 129 14.53 -73.11 -5.76
N GLU A 130 13.20 -73.01 -5.91
CA GLU A 130 12.37 -74.10 -6.45
C GLU A 130 12.74 -74.42 -7.92
N ARG A 131 13.01 -73.39 -8.74
CA ARG A 131 13.56 -73.56 -10.10
C ARG A 131 14.90 -74.29 -10.08
N ARG A 132 15.81 -73.92 -9.16
CA ARG A 132 17.12 -74.57 -9.03
C ARG A 132 16.98 -76.04 -8.60
N GLU A 133 16.13 -76.33 -7.61
CA GLU A 133 15.86 -77.70 -7.16
C GLU A 133 15.24 -78.55 -8.28
N ALA A 134 14.37 -77.96 -9.12
CA ALA A 134 13.83 -78.61 -10.31
C ALA A 134 14.89 -78.83 -11.42
N GLU A 135 15.85 -77.92 -11.59
CA GLU A 135 16.97 -78.10 -12.53
C GLU A 135 17.95 -79.19 -12.05
N GLU A 136 18.31 -79.21 -10.76
CA GLU A 136 19.14 -80.25 -10.16
C GLU A 136 18.45 -81.63 -10.21
N ALA A 137 17.13 -81.70 -9.96
CA ALA A 137 16.35 -82.92 -10.09
C ALA A 137 16.23 -83.41 -11.56
N LYS A 138 16.09 -82.48 -12.52
CA LYS A 138 16.11 -82.79 -13.95
C LYS A 138 17.47 -83.33 -14.39
N GLU A 139 18.56 -82.75 -13.92
CA GLU A 139 19.92 -83.23 -14.21
C GLU A 139 20.16 -84.62 -13.61
N ALA A 140 19.70 -84.88 -12.39
CA ALA A 140 19.74 -86.20 -11.76
C ALA A 140 18.94 -87.25 -12.56
N LEU A 141 17.75 -86.91 -13.06
CA LEU A 141 16.95 -87.78 -13.93
C LEU A 141 17.62 -88.05 -15.28
N LEU A 142 18.23 -87.04 -15.92
CA LEU A 142 18.99 -87.20 -17.15
C LEU A 142 20.20 -88.12 -16.94
N LYS A 143 20.92 -87.98 -15.83
CA LYS A 143 22.04 -88.85 -15.47
C LYS A 143 21.59 -90.29 -15.23
N ALA A 144 20.52 -90.49 -14.46
CA ALA A 144 19.95 -91.82 -14.23
C ALA A 144 19.48 -92.49 -15.53
N SER A 145 18.87 -91.72 -16.44
CA SER A 145 18.48 -92.21 -17.77
C SER A 145 19.70 -92.59 -18.63
N HIS A 146 20.78 -91.80 -18.59
CA HIS A 146 22.01 -92.11 -19.33
C HIS A 146 22.74 -93.34 -18.77
N ASP A 147 22.76 -93.55 -17.45
CA ASP A 147 23.35 -94.74 -16.84
C ASP A 147 22.45 -95.99 -17.03
N GLN A 148 21.13 -95.80 -17.16
CA GLN A 148 20.19 -96.84 -17.63
C GLN A 148 20.40 -97.19 -19.11
N GLN A 149 20.71 -96.22 -19.97
CA GLN A 149 21.07 -96.47 -21.37
C GLN A 149 22.34 -97.31 -21.47
N LYS A 150 23.40 -97.00 -20.71
CA LYS A 150 24.63 -97.82 -20.69
C LYS A 150 24.39 -99.27 -20.28
N THR A 151 23.50 -99.51 -19.33
CA THR A 151 23.16 -100.89 -18.92
C THR A 151 22.29 -101.59 -19.97
N GLN A 152 21.44 -100.87 -20.72
CA GLN A 152 20.79 -101.42 -21.91
C GLN A 152 21.78 -101.69 -23.06
N GLU A 153 22.78 -100.84 -23.28
CA GLU A 153 23.85 -101.05 -24.28
C GLU A 153 24.71 -102.28 -23.92
N GLN A 154 25.02 -102.48 -22.63
CA GLN A 154 25.72 -103.68 -22.15
C GLN A 154 24.88 -104.95 -22.36
N LEU A 155 23.60 -104.94 -22.00
CA LEU A 155 22.68 -106.05 -22.29
C LEU A 155 22.53 -106.30 -23.80
N ALA A 156 22.50 -105.25 -24.62
CA ALA A 156 22.47 -105.38 -26.07
C ALA A 156 23.78 -105.98 -26.63
N ALA A 157 24.93 -105.67 -26.03
CA ALA A 157 26.23 -106.25 -26.39
C ALA A 157 26.32 -107.74 -26.00
N GLU A 158 25.87 -108.12 -24.80
CA GLU A 158 25.78 -109.54 -24.39
C GLU A 158 24.81 -110.32 -25.30
N MET A 159 23.65 -109.74 -25.62
CA MET A 159 22.71 -110.32 -26.57
C MET A 159 23.30 -110.41 -27.98
N ALA A 160 24.14 -109.46 -28.40
CA ALA A 160 24.85 -109.51 -29.68
C ALA A 160 25.96 -110.57 -29.69
N GLU A 161 26.68 -110.78 -28.59
CA GLU A 161 27.66 -111.87 -28.45
C GLU A 161 26.96 -113.24 -28.49
N LEU A 162 25.86 -113.41 -27.75
CA LEU A 162 25.04 -114.62 -27.80
C LEU A 162 24.46 -114.85 -29.20
N THR A 163 24.01 -113.79 -29.88
CA THR A 163 23.53 -113.87 -31.27
C THR A 163 24.66 -114.23 -32.23
N ALA A 164 25.86 -113.69 -32.06
CA ALA A 164 27.04 -114.08 -32.85
C ALA A 164 27.48 -115.52 -32.56
N ARG A 165 27.30 -116.00 -31.32
CA ARG A 165 27.56 -117.40 -30.93
C ARG A 165 26.55 -118.36 -31.57
N ILE A 166 25.28 -117.98 -31.59
CA ILE A 166 24.22 -118.68 -32.34
C ILE A 166 24.56 -118.65 -33.83
N MET A 167 24.89 -117.50 -34.41
CA MET A 167 25.24 -117.37 -35.84
C MET A 167 26.52 -118.14 -36.22
N GLN A 168 27.47 -118.36 -35.30
CA GLN A 168 28.60 -119.27 -35.52
C GLN A 168 28.19 -120.75 -35.53
N LEU A 169 27.28 -121.15 -34.64
CA LEU A 169 26.72 -122.51 -34.62
C LEU A 169 25.80 -122.74 -35.84
N GLU A 170 25.03 -121.73 -36.24
CA GLU A 170 24.22 -121.73 -37.45
C GLU A 170 25.10 -121.67 -38.69
N LEU A 171 26.23 -120.97 -38.74
CA LEU A 171 27.18 -121.06 -39.86
C LEU A 171 27.88 -122.43 -39.92
N ALA A 172 28.14 -123.07 -38.78
CA ALA A 172 28.62 -124.45 -38.76
C ALA A 172 27.55 -125.43 -39.28
N ARG A 173 26.29 -125.25 -38.86
CA ARG A 173 25.13 -125.99 -39.39
C ARG A 173 24.91 -125.70 -40.87
N GLN A 174 24.96 -124.44 -41.29
CA GLN A 174 24.72 -123.94 -42.64
C GLN A 174 25.88 -124.27 -43.58
N LYS A 175 27.09 -124.56 -43.08
CA LYS A 175 28.16 -125.18 -43.88
C LYS A 175 27.90 -126.67 -44.10
N LYS A 176 27.43 -127.38 -43.06
CA LYS A 176 26.91 -128.76 -43.14
C LYS A 176 25.62 -128.89 -43.97
N GLU A 177 24.87 -127.79 -44.10
CA GLU A 177 23.59 -127.71 -44.79
C GLU A 177 23.72 -126.99 -46.14
N SER A 178 24.81 -126.28 -46.44
CA SER A 178 25.19 -125.87 -47.80
C SER A 178 25.83 -127.04 -48.55
N GLU A 179 26.59 -127.89 -47.84
CA GLU A 179 26.92 -129.26 -48.28
C GLU A 179 25.65 -130.08 -48.64
N ALA A 180 24.45 -129.66 -48.20
CA ALA A 180 23.15 -130.21 -48.58
C ALA A 180 22.30 -129.29 -49.50
N GLN A 181 22.46 -127.97 -49.46
CA GLN A 181 21.67 -127.00 -50.24
C GLN A 181 22.31 -126.61 -51.57
N GLU A 182 23.60 -126.91 -51.82
CA GLU A 182 24.10 -127.01 -53.20
C GLU A 182 23.35 -128.08 -54.02
N TRP A 183 22.70 -129.04 -53.34
CA TRP A 183 21.79 -130.01 -53.94
C TRP A 183 20.34 -129.51 -54.07
N GLN A 184 19.95 -128.44 -53.36
CA GLN A 184 18.53 -128.03 -53.20
C GLN A 184 18.21 -126.62 -53.73
N GLN A 185 19.08 -125.62 -53.58
CA GLN A 185 18.83 -124.25 -54.05
C GLN A 185 18.96 -124.07 -55.57
N LYS A 186 19.11 -125.17 -56.31
CA LYS A 186 18.83 -125.23 -57.75
C LYS A 186 17.30 -125.00 -58.06
N ALA A 187 16.55 -124.12 -57.34
CA ALA A 187 15.05 -124.03 -57.31
C ALA A 187 14.08 -122.69 -57.24
N GLN A 188 14.05 -121.56 -56.38
CA GLN A 188 12.83 -120.54 -56.02
C GLN A 188 12.97 -118.93 -55.33
N MET A 189 12.09 -117.68 -55.26
CA MET A 189 12.08 -116.12 -54.51
C MET A 189 11.01 -114.65 -54.61
N VAL A 190 10.80 -113.39 -53.78
CA VAL A 190 10.22 -111.74 -53.91
C VAL A 190 9.57 -110.48 -52.79
N GLN A 191 9.39 -108.97 -52.88
CA GLN A 191 8.42 -107.69 -52.25
C GLN A 191 8.63 -105.96 -51.73
N GLU A 192 7.66 -104.86 -51.39
CA GLU A 192 7.61 -103.14 -51.30
C GLU A 192 6.64 -101.89 -50.40
N ASP A 193 6.67 -100.38 -50.29
CA ASP A 193 5.79 -99.08 -49.53
C ASP A 193 5.87 -97.30 -49.75
N LEU A 194 5.42 -95.93 -49.26
CA LEU A 194 4.61 -94.81 -48.23
C LEU A 194 4.30 -93.03 -48.38
N GLU A 195 3.70 -91.96 -47.50
CA GLU A 195 3.23 -90.31 -47.62
C GLU A 195 2.70 -89.03 -46.45
N LYS A 196 2.52 -87.51 -46.49
CA LYS A 196 1.64 -86.25 -45.67
C LYS A 196 1.75 -84.46 -45.50
N THR A 197 0.84 -83.41 -44.90
CA THR A 197 0.76 -81.69 -44.71
C THR A 197 -0.18 -80.68 -43.58
N LYS A 198 -0.62 -79.25 -43.23
CA LYS A 198 -0.71 -77.55 -43.39
C LYS A 198 -1.56 -76.30 -42.40
N GLU A 199 -1.49 -74.80 -42.32
CA GLU A 199 -2.42 -73.39 -41.92
C GLU A 199 -2.43 -71.98 -40.81
N GLU A 200 -3.11 -70.64 -40.84
CA GLU A 200 -3.19 -69.18 -39.90
C GLU A 200 -4.32 -67.79 -39.99
N LEU A 201 -4.65 -66.40 -39.47
CA LEU A 201 -4.57 -65.01 -38.47
C LEU A 201 -5.67 -63.59 -38.46
N LYS A 202 -5.95 -62.19 -37.93
CA LYS A 202 -5.76 -60.78 -36.98
C LYS A 202 -6.83 -59.34 -36.96
N THR A 203 -7.09 -57.94 -36.42
CA THR A 203 -6.93 -56.53 -35.44
C THR A 203 -8.05 -55.12 -35.37
N ALA A 204 -8.33 -53.73 -34.84
CA ALA A 204 -8.06 -52.27 -33.97
C ALA A 204 -9.13 -50.83 -33.66
N MET A 205 -8.97 -49.50 -32.96
CA MET A 205 -9.98 -48.15 -32.55
C MET A 205 -9.71 -46.48 -31.92
N SER A 206 -10.58 -45.27 -31.64
CA SER A 206 -10.46 -43.67 -31.00
C SER A 206 -11.69 -42.42 -30.64
N THR A 207 -11.97 -40.99 -30.17
CA THR A 207 -11.62 -39.45 -29.49
C THR A 207 -12.64 -37.98 -29.20
N PRO A 208 -12.49 -36.68 -28.42
CA PRO A 208 -13.43 -35.32 -27.93
C PRO A 208 -13.15 -33.56 -27.54
N HIS A 209 -14.03 -32.41 -27.10
CA HIS A 209 -13.86 -30.73 -26.68
C HIS A 209 -14.95 -29.40 -26.06
N VAL A 210 -14.76 -27.97 -25.56
CA VAL A 210 -15.72 -26.60 -25.06
C VAL A 210 -15.37 -24.93 -24.43
N THR A 211 -16.15 -23.64 -24.20
CA THR A 211 -15.95 -22.07 -23.45
C THR A 211 -16.92 -20.53 -23.35
N GLU A 212 -16.92 -19.28 -22.48
CA GLU A 212 -17.75 -17.75 -22.32
C GLU A 212 -17.57 -16.20 -21.35
N PRO A 213 -18.22 -14.81 -21.37
CA PRO A 213 -18.06 -13.24 -20.62
C PRO A 213 -19.05 -11.72 -20.38
N MET A 214 -18.93 -10.42 -19.56
CA MET A 214 -19.74 -8.87 -19.42
C MET A 214 -19.63 -7.38 -18.35
N HIS A 215 -20.04 -5.91 -18.42
CA HIS A 215 -20.28 -4.53 -17.36
C HIS A 215 -20.63 -2.72 -17.54
N SER A 216 -21.01 -1.56 -16.61
CA SER A 216 -21.15 0.20 -16.65
C SER A 216 -21.82 1.51 -15.54
N GLU A 217 -21.73 3.03 -15.46
CA GLU A 217 -22.34 4.35 -14.47
C GLU A 217 -22.43 6.19 -14.56
N ASN A 218 -22.87 7.35 -13.63
CA ASN A 218 -23.07 9.08 -13.62
C ASN A 218 -23.05 10.31 -12.36
N GLU A 219 -23.04 11.75 -12.52
CA GLU A 219 -23.48 13.10 -11.70
C GLU A 219 -22.58 14.24 -10.90
N HIS A 220 -23.09 15.46 -10.43
CA HIS A 220 -22.49 16.76 -9.76
C HIS A 220 -23.58 17.86 -9.21
N ASP A 221 -23.52 19.07 -8.52
CA ASP A 221 -22.66 20.04 -7.65
C ASP A 221 -23.42 21.36 -7.02
N ASP A 222 -22.79 22.47 -6.42
CA ASP A 222 -23.19 23.94 -5.98
C ASP A 222 -23.76 24.36 -4.51
N GLU A 223 -23.88 25.60 -3.84
CA GLU A 223 -23.42 27.10 -3.79
C GLU A 223 -23.73 27.96 -2.42
N GLN A 224 -23.81 29.36 -2.30
CA GLN A 224 -23.71 30.33 -1.07
C GLN A 224 -24.81 31.51 -0.86
N ASP A 225 -24.87 32.70 -0.11
CA ASP A 225 -24.11 33.74 0.77
C ASP A 225 -25.03 34.80 1.63
N GLU A 226 -24.57 35.84 2.44
CA GLU A 226 -25.39 36.70 3.44
C GLU A 226 -25.15 38.26 3.83
N ASN A 227 -26.24 39.05 4.14
CA ASN A 227 -26.62 40.19 5.12
C ASN A 227 -25.97 41.61 5.53
N ALA A 228 -26.88 42.64 5.69
CA ALA A 228 -27.20 43.68 6.78
C ALA A 228 -26.40 44.96 7.33
N ALA A 229 -27.09 46.15 7.35
CA ALA A 229 -27.27 47.26 8.39
C ALA A 229 -26.19 48.31 8.91
N GLU A 230 -26.58 49.36 9.72
CA GLU A 230 -25.82 50.60 10.20
C GLU A 230 -26.07 50.95 11.74
N ALA A 231 -25.74 52.04 12.49
CA ALA A 231 -25.36 53.50 12.34
C ALA A 231 -24.66 54.16 13.61
N SER A 232 -24.49 55.53 13.74
CA SER A 232 -23.82 56.24 14.91
C SER A 232 -24.08 57.79 15.14
N ALA A 233 -23.60 58.42 16.25
CA ALA A 233 -23.90 59.84 16.71
C ALA A 233 -22.82 60.58 17.61
N GLU A 234 -23.06 61.84 18.11
CA GLU A 234 -22.14 62.71 18.95
C GLU A 234 -22.82 63.66 20.02
N LEU A 235 -22.12 64.66 20.65
CA LEU A 235 -22.38 65.23 22.03
C LEU A 235 -22.40 66.80 22.23
N ARG A 236 -22.03 67.35 23.43
CA ARG A 236 -21.95 68.79 23.87
C ARG A 236 -20.58 69.20 24.51
N SER A 237 -20.41 70.32 25.27
CA SER A 237 -19.11 70.87 25.77
C SER A 237 -19.08 71.56 27.16
N GLU A 238 -18.10 71.25 28.02
CA GLU A 238 -17.80 71.97 29.29
C GLU A 238 -16.32 71.82 29.75
N ALA A 239 -15.84 72.64 30.70
CA ALA A 239 -14.42 72.95 30.93
C ALA A 239 -13.55 71.95 31.75
N THR A 240 -12.22 71.99 31.52
CA THR A 240 -11.18 71.20 32.23
C THR A 240 -9.76 71.80 32.23
N ILE A 241 -8.88 71.10 32.98
CA ILE A 241 -7.43 71.21 33.16
C ILE A 241 -6.63 71.51 31.88
N LYS A 242 -5.54 72.26 32.04
CA LYS A 242 -4.60 72.68 30.98
C LYS A 242 -3.53 71.64 30.63
N ASP A 243 -3.86 70.35 30.53
CA ASP A 243 -3.00 69.44 29.74
C ASP A 243 -2.98 69.94 28.28
N ARG A 244 -1.85 69.74 27.59
CA ARG A 244 -1.60 70.03 26.17
C ARG A 244 -0.75 68.94 25.50
N SER A 245 -0.74 67.73 26.06
CA SER A 245 0.00 66.57 25.55
C SER A 245 -0.26 66.25 24.06
N GLU A 246 -1.38 66.69 23.46
CA GLU A 246 -1.58 66.53 22.03
C GLU A 246 -0.69 67.40 21.13
N GLU A 247 -0.17 68.52 21.63
CA GLU A 247 0.78 69.37 20.90
C GLU A 247 2.11 68.65 20.61
N GLN A 248 2.48 67.68 21.45
CA GLN A 248 3.69 66.84 21.30
C GLN A 248 3.46 65.55 20.49
N ARG A 249 2.28 65.33 19.90
CA ARG A 249 2.01 64.09 19.14
C ARG A 249 2.89 63.95 17.88
N THR A 250 3.28 62.72 17.62
CA THR A 250 3.88 62.24 16.37
C THR A 250 3.03 61.08 15.81
N THR A 251 3.15 60.82 14.52
CA THR A 251 2.38 59.79 13.81
C THR A 251 2.84 58.38 14.16
N GLU A 252 1.98 57.38 13.93
CA GLU A 252 2.35 55.97 14.13
C GLU A 252 3.51 55.57 13.21
N ALA A 253 3.55 56.07 11.97
CA ALA A 253 4.66 55.84 11.04
C ALA A 253 5.99 56.53 11.45
N GLU A 254 5.99 57.46 12.40
CA GLU A 254 7.20 58.01 13.02
C GLU A 254 7.61 57.24 14.28
N LYS A 255 6.63 56.75 15.07
CA LYS A 255 6.87 56.01 16.32
C LYS A 255 7.22 54.54 16.11
N ASN A 256 6.67 53.93 15.08
CA ASN A 256 6.63 52.49 14.88
C ASN A 256 7.39 52.11 13.60
N GLU A 257 8.64 51.71 13.77
CA GLU A 257 9.54 51.37 12.67
C GLU A 257 8.98 50.25 11.76
N ARG A 258 8.24 49.29 12.34
CA ARG A 258 7.57 48.22 11.57
C ARG A 258 6.53 48.82 10.62
N VAL A 259 5.63 49.67 11.13
CA VAL A 259 4.61 50.35 10.32
C VAL A 259 5.27 51.20 9.24
N GLN A 260 6.34 51.93 9.57
CA GLN A 260 7.08 52.71 8.58
C GLN A 260 7.69 51.85 7.47
N LYS A 261 8.29 50.70 7.80
CA LYS A 261 8.83 49.74 6.82
C LYS A 261 7.73 49.14 5.93
N HIS A 262 6.59 48.77 6.50
CA HIS A 262 5.46 48.21 5.73
C HIS A 262 4.86 49.24 4.76
N LEU A 263 4.69 50.50 5.21
CA LEU A 263 4.23 51.60 4.32
C LEU A 263 5.23 51.91 3.20
N LYS A 264 6.54 51.87 3.48
CA LYS A 264 7.59 52.04 2.45
C LYS A 264 7.58 50.91 1.41
N ALA A 265 7.45 49.65 1.84
CA ALA A 265 7.35 48.50 0.95
C ALA A 265 6.13 48.60 0.03
N LEU A 266 4.93 48.77 0.61
CA LEU A 266 3.69 48.90 -0.14
C LEU A 266 3.70 50.11 -1.10
N SER A 267 4.34 51.22 -0.72
CA SER A 267 4.51 52.38 -1.61
C SER A 267 5.40 52.08 -2.82
N SER A 268 6.37 51.18 -2.67
CA SER A 268 7.26 50.75 -3.75
C SER A 268 6.62 49.70 -4.65
N GLU A 269 5.82 48.80 -4.08
CA GLU A 269 5.07 47.78 -4.82
C GLU A 269 3.99 48.43 -5.70
N LEU A 270 3.19 49.33 -5.13
CA LEU A 270 2.12 50.03 -5.86
C LEU A 270 2.64 51.06 -6.88
N ALA A 271 3.89 51.51 -6.77
CA ALA A 271 4.46 52.49 -7.71
C ALA A 271 4.48 51.98 -9.15
N ASN A 272 4.74 50.68 -9.36
CA ASN A 272 4.80 50.05 -10.69
C ASN A 272 3.42 49.94 -11.37
N ALA A 273 2.34 49.93 -10.59
CA ALA A 273 0.96 49.81 -11.07
C ALA A 273 0.19 51.15 -11.07
N ARG A 274 0.85 52.26 -10.71
CA ARG A 274 0.17 53.55 -10.53
C ARG A 274 0.01 54.29 -11.86
N ASP A 275 -1.25 54.42 -12.29
CA ASP A 275 -1.62 55.31 -13.39
C ASP A 275 -1.52 56.79 -12.96
N GLU A 276 -0.48 57.48 -13.46
CA GLU A 276 -0.23 58.89 -13.21
C GLU A 276 -1.36 59.82 -13.73
N THR A 277 -2.11 59.41 -14.76
CA THR A 277 -3.19 60.21 -15.34
C THR A 277 -4.44 60.25 -14.46
N LYS A 278 -4.58 59.26 -13.56
CA LYS A 278 -5.73 59.13 -12.65
C LYS A 278 -5.50 59.77 -11.27
N LYS A 279 -4.39 60.49 -11.07
CA LYS A 279 -4.12 61.22 -9.81
C LYS A 279 -5.19 62.27 -9.53
N THR A 280 -5.80 62.18 -8.35
CA THR A 280 -6.75 63.20 -7.88
C THR A 280 -6.01 64.44 -7.37
N ALA A 281 -6.74 65.55 -7.21
CA ALA A 281 -6.21 66.75 -6.55
C ALA A 281 -5.69 66.45 -5.12
N ASN A 282 -6.33 65.52 -4.40
CA ASN A 282 -5.92 65.12 -3.06
C ASN A 282 -4.60 64.33 -3.07
N ASP A 283 -4.34 63.52 -4.09
CA ASP A 283 -3.08 62.78 -4.22
C ASP A 283 -1.91 63.73 -4.49
N MET A 284 -2.12 64.76 -5.31
CA MET A 284 -1.13 65.81 -5.56
C MET A 284 -0.85 66.63 -4.29
N ILE A 285 -1.89 67.03 -3.56
CA ILE A 285 -1.76 67.73 -2.26
C ILE A 285 -1.07 66.84 -1.22
N HIS A 286 -1.37 65.53 -1.17
CA HIS A 286 -0.71 64.60 -0.27
C HIS A 286 0.77 64.43 -0.61
N ALA A 287 1.09 64.20 -1.89
CA ALA A 287 2.47 64.06 -2.37
C ALA A 287 3.32 65.30 -2.07
N GLU A 288 2.78 66.51 -2.27
CA GLU A 288 3.48 67.75 -1.96
C GLU A 288 3.68 67.93 -0.44
N ASN A 289 2.69 67.63 0.39
CA ASN A 289 2.86 67.66 1.84
C ASN A 289 3.93 66.66 2.32
N MET A 290 3.94 65.44 1.77
CA MET A 290 4.97 64.44 2.07
C MET A 290 6.36 64.88 1.59
N ARG A 291 6.47 65.49 0.41
CA ARG A 291 7.72 66.07 -0.13
C ARG A 291 8.26 67.20 0.76
N LEU A 292 7.38 68.00 1.36
CA LEU A 292 7.71 69.03 2.34
C LEU A 292 7.90 68.49 3.78
N GLY A 293 7.88 67.17 3.99
CA GLY A 293 8.05 66.54 5.31
C GLY A 293 6.91 66.82 6.29
N ARG A 294 5.76 67.30 5.81
CA ARG A 294 4.59 67.66 6.61
C ARG A 294 3.74 66.43 6.92
N ASP A 295 3.35 66.32 8.19
CA ASP A 295 2.32 65.38 8.65
C ASP A 295 1.20 66.12 9.41
N LYS A 296 0.18 65.36 9.81
CA LYS A 296 -0.99 65.84 10.56
C LYS A 296 -0.64 66.65 11.80
N TYR A 297 0.34 66.21 12.59
CA TYR A 297 0.71 66.84 13.86
C TYR A 297 1.76 67.95 13.69
N LYS A 298 2.72 67.83 12.76
CA LYS A 298 3.59 68.97 12.40
C LYS A 298 2.76 70.14 11.86
N THR A 299 1.81 69.88 10.95
CA THR A 299 0.93 70.92 10.40
C THR A 299 0.02 71.51 11.47
N LEU A 300 -0.58 70.68 12.34
CA LEU A 300 -1.39 71.15 13.47
C LEU A 300 -0.59 71.99 14.48
N ARG A 301 0.71 71.72 14.69
CA ARG A 301 1.59 72.60 15.48
C ARG A 301 1.79 73.94 14.76
N GLN A 302 2.13 73.91 13.47
CA GLN A 302 2.43 75.11 12.68
C GLN A 302 1.25 76.10 12.66
N ILE A 303 0.04 75.65 12.31
CA ILE A 303 -1.17 76.50 12.24
C ILE A 303 -1.73 76.92 13.61
N ARG A 304 -1.06 76.55 14.71
CA ARG A 304 -1.40 76.95 16.08
C ARG A 304 -0.36 77.87 16.73
N GLN A 305 0.72 78.19 16.01
CA GLN A 305 1.69 79.21 16.43
C GLN A 305 1.02 80.59 16.49
N GLY A 306 1.67 81.56 17.14
CA GLY A 306 1.09 82.88 17.34
C GLY A 306 -0.06 82.91 18.37
N ASN A 307 -0.41 84.13 18.79
CA ASN A 307 -1.50 84.34 19.74
C ASN A 307 -2.87 84.20 19.06
N THR A 308 -3.95 84.15 19.86
CA THR A 308 -5.31 83.97 19.31
C THR A 308 -5.77 85.13 18.43
N LYS A 309 -5.35 86.37 18.71
CA LYS A 309 -5.70 87.52 17.86
C LYS A 309 -5.02 87.39 16.50
N GLN A 310 -3.72 87.10 16.46
CA GLN A 310 -2.96 86.92 15.22
C GLN A 310 -3.62 85.88 14.29
N ARG A 311 -4.01 84.70 14.81
CA ARG A 311 -4.67 83.67 14.00
C ARG A 311 -6.13 83.97 13.62
N ILE A 312 -6.74 85.00 14.22
CA ILE A 312 -8.00 85.57 13.74
C ILE A 312 -7.68 86.60 12.65
N ASP A 313 -6.75 87.54 12.89
CA ASP A 313 -6.31 88.53 11.92
C ASP A 313 -5.85 87.89 10.59
N GLU A 314 -5.14 86.76 10.67
CA GLU A 314 -4.75 85.93 9.52
C GLU A 314 -5.98 85.36 8.78
N PHE A 315 -6.96 84.81 9.50
CA PHE A 315 -8.17 84.24 8.90
C PHE A 315 -9.07 85.28 8.23
N GLU A 316 -9.28 86.44 8.87
CA GLU A 316 -10.08 87.55 8.32
C GLU A 316 -9.39 88.23 7.11
N SER A 317 -8.20 87.76 6.70
CA SER A 317 -7.43 88.24 5.54
C SER A 317 -7.36 87.26 4.36
N MET A 318 -8.07 86.11 4.43
CA MET A 318 -8.07 85.04 3.41
C MET A 318 -9.25 85.10 2.44
#